data_AF-A0A3D4LGJ8-F1
#
_entry.id   AF-A0A3D4LGJ8-F1
#
_cell.length_a   1.000
_cell.length_b   1.000
_cell.length_c   1.000
_cell.angle_alpha   90.00
_cell.angle_beta   90.00
_cell.angle_gamma   90.00
#
_symmetry.space_group_name_H-M   'P 1'
#
loop_
_entity.id
_entity.type
_entity.pdbx_description
1 polymer ?
#
loop_
_entity_poly.entity_id
_entity_poly.type
_entity_poly.pdbx_seq_one_letter_code
_entity_poly.pdbx_strand_id
1 'polypeptide(L)'
;NLKNVDFTVSPVGAGKVVNNVFMPEKPGKAIITAHAGDAEGHIEIDVLDKPVALKLDTDSLTLGFNDKYELGTVLGIDKVGNSAYIPWRYINFSYRNRVGKVEDGVFTSSDISNTGAVTLTFGDAIKHIQVKVGYRYKTLNRFESLDNLKLTLYPEGSSGDISITKDFVKEGENALRLDYDFTKMTDQSIAFVEFGKDGEGIKLEDKPLAIGMWVYGDNKAHWLRTRITDAYGTQVKIDFEEEVNWTGWKWVEAKIPEGIAYPITL
;
A
#
# COMPACT_ATOMS: atom_id res chain seq x y z
N ASN A 1 33.58 -22.50 16.48
CA ASN A 1 34.67 -21.75 17.15
C ASN A 1 35.93 -21.83 16.29
N LEU A 2 36.10 -20.89 15.36
CA LEU A 2 37.28 -20.74 14.49
C LEU A 2 38.45 -20.09 15.27
N LYS A 3 38.76 -20.56 16.48
CA LYS A 3 39.72 -19.86 17.36
C LYS A 3 41.17 -19.88 16.85
N ASN A 4 41.48 -20.61 15.79
CA ASN A 4 42.83 -20.79 15.25
C ASN A 4 42.86 -20.64 13.71
N VAL A 5 42.13 -19.66 13.15
CA VAL A 5 42.24 -19.34 11.73
C VAL A 5 42.78 -17.93 11.55
N ASP A 6 43.96 -17.82 10.96
CA ASP A 6 44.59 -16.55 10.61
C ASP A 6 44.33 -16.25 9.13
N PHE A 7 44.18 -14.96 8.82
CA PHE A 7 43.91 -14.52 7.44
C PHE A 7 45.01 -13.59 6.94
N THR A 8 45.44 -13.84 5.70
CA THR A 8 46.31 -12.93 4.95
C THR A 8 45.60 -12.45 3.69
N VAL A 9 45.82 -11.20 3.30
CA VAL A 9 45.22 -10.58 2.10
C VAL A 9 46.32 -10.10 1.16
N SER A 10 46.21 -10.46 -0.12
CA SER A 10 47.11 -10.01 -1.20
C SER A 10 46.30 -9.30 -2.30
N PRO A 11 46.81 -8.21 -2.92
CA PRO A 11 48.04 -7.51 -2.56
C PRO A 11 47.92 -6.76 -1.22
N VAL A 12 49.07 -6.38 -0.65
CA VAL A 12 49.11 -5.58 0.58
C VAL A 12 48.33 -4.27 0.37
N GLY A 13 47.38 -4.00 1.27
CA GLY A 13 46.50 -2.82 1.21
C GLY A 13 45.24 -3.01 0.35
N ALA A 14 44.93 -4.23 -0.10
CA ALA A 14 43.63 -4.53 -0.72
C ALA A 14 42.49 -4.58 0.32
N GLY A 15 42.78 -4.95 1.56
CA GLY A 15 41.80 -5.01 2.65
C GLY A 15 42.30 -5.82 3.84
N LYS A 16 41.40 -6.07 4.80
CA LYS A 16 41.68 -6.85 6.02
C LYS A 16 40.49 -7.74 6.36
N VAL A 17 40.73 -8.86 7.03
CA VAL A 17 39.65 -9.70 7.58
C VAL A 17 39.53 -9.43 9.08
N VAL A 18 38.35 -9.01 9.52
CA VAL A 18 38.04 -8.72 10.93
C VAL A 18 36.81 -9.54 11.32
N ASN A 19 36.92 -10.37 12.34
CA ASN A 19 35.84 -11.26 12.79
C ASN A 19 35.24 -12.12 11.65
N ASN A 20 36.09 -12.67 10.78
CA ASN A 20 35.71 -13.42 9.56
C ASN A 20 34.93 -12.60 8.51
N VAL A 21 35.00 -11.27 8.56
CA VAL A 21 34.42 -10.39 7.55
C VAL A 21 35.55 -9.68 6.81
N PHE A 22 35.61 -9.84 5.50
CA PHE A 22 36.53 -9.08 4.66
C PHE A 22 36.06 -7.64 4.52
N MET A 23 36.94 -6.70 4.89
CA MET A 23 36.75 -5.26 4.77
C MET A 23 37.73 -4.74 3.70
N PRO A 24 37.26 -4.50 2.47
CA PRO A 24 38.10 -4.00 1.39
C PRO A 24 38.54 -2.54 1.64
N GLU A 25 39.77 -2.21 1.25
CA GLU A 25 40.33 -0.86 1.33
C GLU A 25 40.55 -0.22 -0.06
N LYS A 26 40.75 -1.04 -1.11
CA LYS A 26 40.98 -0.58 -2.49
C LYS A 26 40.25 -1.45 -3.52
N PRO A 27 39.78 -0.87 -4.63
CA PRO A 27 39.24 -1.64 -5.76
C PRO A 27 40.30 -2.53 -6.42
N GLY A 28 39.84 -3.62 -7.04
CA GLY A 28 40.65 -4.61 -7.75
C GLY A 28 40.60 -6.00 -7.13
N LYS A 29 41.35 -6.93 -7.74
CA LYS A 29 41.42 -8.32 -7.27
C LYS A 29 42.15 -8.41 -5.93
N ALA A 30 41.53 -9.09 -4.98
CA ALA A 30 42.09 -9.45 -3.70
C ALA A 30 42.04 -10.98 -3.51
N ILE A 31 43.13 -11.57 -3.07
CA ILE A 31 43.20 -12.97 -2.65
C ILE A 31 43.22 -13.00 -1.13
N ILE A 32 42.26 -13.68 -0.53
CA ILE A 32 42.20 -13.93 0.90
C ILE A 32 42.62 -15.37 1.14
N THR A 33 43.67 -15.56 1.92
CA THR A 33 44.14 -16.88 2.34
C THR A 33 43.84 -17.08 3.82
N ALA A 34 43.15 -18.17 4.14
CA ALA A 34 42.89 -18.64 5.50
C ALA A 34 43.91 -19.73 5.85
N HIS A 35 44.50 -19.63 7.05
CA HIS A 35 45.52 -20.53 7.57
C HIS A 35 45.02 -21.22 8.83
N ALA A 36 45.06 -22.55 8.88
CA ALA A 36 44.66 -23.36 10.02
C ALA A 36 45.68 -24.47 10.28
N GLY A 37 46.71 -24.16 11.07
CA GLY A 37 47.88 -25.05 11.18
C GLY A 37 48.62 -25.11 9.85
N ASP A 38 48.85 -26.32 9.34
CA ASP A 38 49.52 -26.54 8.04
C ASP A 38 48.55 -26.49 6.83
N ALA A 39 47.25 -26.37 7.07
CA ALA A 39 46.24 -26.29 6.01
C ALA A 39 46.02 -24.84 5.59
N GLU A 40 46.01 -24.60 4.28
CA GLU A 40 45.66 -23.32 3.68
C GLU A 40 44.49 -23.44 2.69
N GLY A 41 43.69 -22.38 2.59
CA GLY A 41 42.66 -22.23 1.58
C GLY A 41 42.59 -20.78 1.12
N HIS A 42 42.38 -20.56 -0.16
CA HIS A 42 42.32 -19.21 -0.73
C HIS A 42 41.01 -18.97 -1.50
N ILE A 43 40.58 -17.72 -1.50
CA ILE A 43 39.49 -17.23 -2.35
C ILE A 43 39.93 -15.93 -3.04
N GLU A 44 39.63 -15.83 -4.32
CA GLU A 44 39.78 -14.58 -5.07
C GLU A 44 38.46 -13.80 -5.01
N ILE A 45 38.55 -12.52 -4.70
CA ILE A 45 37.43 -11.57 -4.65
C ILE A 45 37.77 -10.40 -5.55
N ASP A 46 36.82 -9.98 -6.39
CA ASP A 46 36.92 -8.74 -7.13
C ASP A 46 36.24 -7.60 -6.35
N VAL A 47 37.03 -6.64 -5.88
CA VAL A 47 36.53 -5.47 -5.16
C VAL A 47 36.18 -4.39 -6.18
N LEU A 48 34.88 -4.12 -6.33
CA LEU A 48 34.41 -3.08 -7.23
C LEU A 48 34.77 -1.66 -6.75
N ASP A 49 34.82 -0.72 -7.68
CA ASP A 49 34.95 0.71 -7.36
C ASP A 49 33.68 1.19 -6.61
N LYS A 50 33.78 2.37 -5.99
CA LYS A 50 32.63 2.98 -5.31
C LYS A 50 31.47 3.15 -6.30
N PRO A 51 30.24 2.84 -5.90
CA PRO A 51 29.10 3.06 -6.78
C PRO A 51 28.90 4.56 -7.00
N VAL A 52 28.48 4.91 -8.20
CA VAL A 52 28.03 6.26 -8.58
C VAL A 52 26.51 6.33 -8.69
N ALA A 53 25.84 5.17 -8.72
CA ALA A 53 24.39 5.08 -8.74
C ALA A 53 23.89 3.93 -7.86
N LEU A 54 22.69 4.11 -7.30
CA LEU A 54 21.92 3.06 -6.65
C LEU A 54 20.72 2.72 -7.53
N LYS A 55 20.51 1.43 -7.78
CA LYS A 55 19.34 0.90 -8.48
C LYS A 55 18.46 0.13 -7.51
N LEU A 56 17.18 0.49 -7.52
CA LEU A 56 16.07 -0.13 -6.81
C LEU A 56 14.85 0.03 -7.71
N ASP A 57 14.03 -1.01 -7.84
CA ASP A 57 12.88 -1.03 -8.76
C ASP A 57 11.76 -0.09 -8.31
N THR A 58 11.71 0.24 -7.02
CA THR A 58 10.72 1.17 -6.46
C THR A 58 11.16 2.63 -6.65
N ASP A 59 10.46 3.36 -7.53
CA ASP A 59 10.62 4.81 -7.71
C ASP A 59 9.63 5.64 -6.86
N SER A 60 8.44 5.09 -6.60
CA SER A 60 7.41 5.76 -5.81
C SER A 60 6.55 4.78 -5.01
N LEU A 61 5.99 5.27 -3.91
CA LEU A 61 5.09 4.55 -3.02
C LEU A 61 3.85 5.40 -2.73
N THR A 62 2.68 4.80 -2.82
CA THR A 62 1.43 5.35 -2.28
C THR A 62 0.82 4.32 -1.34
N LEU A 63 0.75 4.65 -0.06
CA LEU A 63 0.39 3.71 1.00
C LEU A 63 -0.62 4.35 1.95
N GLY A 64 -1.43 3.51 2.61
CA GLY A 64 -2.23 3.90 3.76
C GLY A 64 -1.37 4.19 4.99
N PHE A 65 -2.00 4.32 6.15
CA PHE A 65 -1.29 4.58 7.41
C PHE A 65 -0.72 3.30 8.00
N ASN A 66 0.55 3.32 8.43
CA ASN A 66 1.25 2.16 9.02
C ASN A 66 1.33 0.92 8.12
N ASP A 67 1.11 1.09 6.82
CA ASP A 67 1.28 0.05 5.82
C ASP A 67 2.76 -0.30 5.66
N LYS A 68 3.01 -1.57 5.34
CA LYS A 68 4.36 -2.09 5.08
C LYS A 68 4.54 -2.39 3.60
N TYR A 69 5.73 -2.12 3.09
CA TYR A 69 6.12 -2.42 1.72
C TYR A 69 7.56 -2.95 1.67
N GLU A 70 7.76 -4.08 1.01
CA GLU A 70 9.06 -4.71 0.79
C GLU A 70 9.77 -4.01 -0.38
N LEU A 71 10.87 -3.29 -0.11
CA LEU A 71 11.61 -2.55 -1.14
C LEU A 71 12.45 -3.44 -2.06
N GLY A 72 12.67 -4.70 -1.69
CA GLY A 72 13.48 -5.64 -2.46
C GLY A 72 14.99 -5.44 -2.26
N THR A 73 15.75 -5.47 -3.36
CA THR A 73 17.22 -5.46 -3.30
C THR A 73 17.80 -4.19 -3.91
N VAL A 74 18.85 -3.66 -3.27
CA VAL A 74 19.58 -2.48 -3.75
C VAL A 74 20.83 -2.93 -4.48
N LEU A 75 21.00 -2.47 -5.72
CA LEU A 75 22.23 -2.64 -6.50
C LEU A 75 23.03 -1.34 -6.50
N GLY A 76 24.31 -1.42 -6.13
CA GLY A 76 25.28 -0.37 -6.40
C GLY A 76 25.88 -0.55 -7.79
N ILE A 77 26.00 0.53 -8.56
CA ILE A 77 26.57 0.52 -9.92
C ILE A 77 27.75 1.48 -9.96
N ASP A 78 28.92 0.98 -10.37
CA ASP A 78 30.13 1.80 -10.53
C ASP A 78 30.14 2.59 -11.85
N LYS A 79 31.16 3.44 -12.02
CA LYS A 79 31.29 4.33 -13.18
C LYS A 79 31.41 3.62 -14.53
N VAL A 80 31.78 2.33 -14.54
CA VAL A 80 31.93 1.52 -15.76
C VAL A 80 30.79 0.51 -15.93
N GLY A 81 29.81 0.50 -15.04
CA GLY A 81 28.60 -0.30 -15.12
C GLY A 81 28.67 -1.65 -14.42
N ASN A 82 29.74 -1.96 -13.69
CA ASN A 82 29.74 -3.15 -12.82
C ASN A 82 28.76 -2.93 -11.68
N SER A 83 28.16 -4.02 -11.20
CA SER A 83 27.18 -3.92 -10.13
C SER A 83 27.29 -5.04 -9.10
N ALA A 84 26.91 -4.71 -7.86
CA ALA A 84 26.82 -5.64 -6.76
C ALA A 84 25.68 -5.25 -5.82
N TYR A 85 25.12 -6.25 -5.14
CA TYR A 85 24.10 -6.00 -4.12
C TYR A 85 24.70 -5.33 -2.89
N ILE A 86 24.00 -4.33 -2.38
CA ILE A 86 24.36 -3.65 -1.13
C ILE A 86 23.39 -4.08 -0.03
N PRO A 87 23.87 -4.76 1.02
CA PRO A 87 23.05 -5.09 2.18
C PRO A 87 22.43 -3.84 2.83
N TRP A 88 21.16 -3.95 3.22
CA TRP A 88 20.38 -2.85 3.83
C TRP A 88 21.06 -2.19 5.03
N ARG A 89 21.77 -2.97 5.86
CA ARG A 89 22.55 -2.46 7.00
C ARG A 89 23.64 -1.44 6.65
N TYR A 90 24.04 -1.35 5.38
CA TYR A 90 25.04 -0.39 4.92
C TYR A 90 24.44 0.82 4.20
N ILE A 91 23.13 0.84 3.97
CA ILE A 91 22.44 1.97 3.36
C ILE A 91 22.11 3.00 4.44
N ASN A 92 22.48 4.25 4.17
CA ASN A 92 22.06 5.38 5.00
C ASN A 92 20.77 5.98 4.44
N PHE A 93 19.87 6.38 5.35
CA PHE A 93 18.56 6.91 5.00
C PHE A 93 18.38 8.36 5.46
N SER A 94 17.69 9.15 4.66
CA SER A 94 17.08 10.40 5.10
C SER A 94 15.63 10.49 4.66
N TYR A 95 14.81 11.15 5.47
CA TYR A 95 13.36 11.19 5.30
C TYR A 95 12.89 12.64 5.19
N ARG A 96 12.11 12.94 4.16
CA ARG A 96 11.46 14.24 3.99
C ARG A 96 10.00 14.14 4.37
N ASN A 97 9.51 15.10 5.16
CA ASN A 97 8.10 15.25 5.55
C ASN A 97 7.51 14.05 6.33
N ARG A 98 8.32 13.40 7.17
CA ARG A 98 7.86 12.34 8.11
C ARG A 98 7.00 11.25 7.45
N VAL A 99 7.34 10.85 6.22
CA VAL A 99 6.55 9.87 5.44
C VAL A 99 6.66 8.43 5.92
N GLY A 100 7.61 8.10 6.79
CA GLY A 100 7.80 6.74 7.25
C GLY A 100 9.25 6.44 7.59
N LYS A 101 9.58 5.14 7.69
CA LYS A 101 10.91 4.63 7.99
C LYS A 101 11.21 3.34 7.21
N VAL A 102 12.48 3.07 6.95
CA VAL A 102 12.96 1.79 6.41
C VAL A 102 13.74 1.04 7.49
N GLU A 103 13.39 -0.22 7.69
CA GLU A 103 14.11 -1.16 8.58
C GLU A 103 14.32 -2.47 7.81
N ASP A 104 15.58 -2.88 7.65
CA ASP A 104 15.97 -4.11 6.94
C ASP A 104 15.32 -4.33 5.56
N GLY A 105 15.10 -3.24 4.82
CA GLY A 105 14.49 -3.26 3.48
C GLY A 105 12.97 -3.18 3.46
N VAL A 106 12.34 -3.10 4.63
CA VAL A 106 10.89 -2.91 4.76
C VAL A 106 10.61 -1.43 5.02
N PHE A 107 9.89 -0.79 4.11
CA PHE A 107 9.33 0.54 4.36
C PHE A 107 8.04 0.42 5.16
N THR A 108 7.91 1.20 6.23
CA THR A 108 6.66 1.39 6.99
C THR A 108 6.22 2.84 6.86
N SER A 109 5.02 3.07 6.33
CA SER A 109 4.45 4.42 6.17
C SER A 109 4.07 5.05 7.51
N SER A 110 4.04 6.38 7.57
CA SER A 110 3.64 7.10 8.77
C SER A 110 2.15 6.95 9.10
N ASP A 111 1.78 7.38 10.31
CA ASP A 111 0.41 7.51 10.81
C ASP A 111 -0.26 8.84 10.42
N ILE A 112 0.48 9.72 9.74
CA ILE A 112 0.03 11.04 9.29
C ILE A 112 0.01 11.12 7.76
N SER A 113 -0.95 11.87 7.21
CA SER A 113 -1.03 12.05 5.76
C SER A 113 -0.03 13.10 5.30
N ASN A 114 0.89 12.70 4.43
CA ASN A 114 1.96 13.55 3.92
C ASN A 114 2.43 13.09 2.54
N THR A 115 3.01 14.02 1.79
CA THR A 115 3.82 13.73 0.60
C THR A 115 5.25 14.12 0.89
N GLY A 116 6.20 13.24 0.58
CA GLY A 116 7.62 13.43 0.86
C GLY A 116 8.48 12.43 0.10
N ALA A 117 9.63 12.07 0.68
CA ALA A 117 10.57 11.17 0.03
C ALA A 117 11.43 10.41 1.05
N VAL A 118 11.85 9.22 0.65
CA VAL A 118 12.95 8.47 1.29
C VAL A 118 14.16 8.59 0.38
N THR A 119 15.31 8.97 0.93
CA THR A 119 16.57 9.02 0.19
C THR A 119 17.52 7.97 0.75
N LEU A 120 17.94 7.06 -0.11
CA LEU A 120 18.93 6.02 0.15
C LEU A 120 20.28 6.55 -0.31
N THR A 121 21.32 6.35 0.50
CA THR A 121 22.70 6.75 0.18
C THR A 121 23.70 5.67 0.55
N PHE A 122 24.68 5.45 -0.31
CA PHE A 122 25.84 4.59 -0.05
C PHE A 122 27.07 5.21 -0.72
N GLY A 123 28.00 5.74 0.10
CA GLY A 123 29.04 6.63 -0.42
C GLY A 123 28.41 7.84 -1.11
N ASP A 124 28.80 8.08 -2.36
CA ASP A 124 28.29 9.20 -3.18
C ASP A 124 27.06 8.82 -4.02
N ALA A 125 26.68 7.54 -4.05
CA ALA A 125 25.53 7.06 -4.79
C ALA A 125 24.23 7.34 -4.04
N ILE A 126 23.22 7.85 -4.76
CA ILE A 126 21.94 8.29 -4.21
C ILE A 126 20.78 7.67 -4.98
N LYS A 127 19.73 7.26 -4.28
CA LYS A 127 18.41 6.90 -4.84
C LYS A 127 17.31 7.61 -4.04
N HIS A 128 16.36 8.22 -4.74
CA HIS A 128 15.17 8.79 -4.14
C HIS A 128 13.94 7.93 -4.44
N ILE A 129 13.09 7.76 -3.43
CA ILE A 129 11.76 7.16 -3.55
C ILE A 129 10.75 8.22 -3.15
N GLN A 130 9.85 8.58 -4.06
CA GLN A 130 8.75 9.49 -3.74
C GLN A 130 7.69 8.77 -2.92
N VAL A 131 7.22 9.36 -1.84
CA VAL A 131 6.25 8.70 -0.96
C VAL A 131 5.04 9.59 -0.71
N LYS A 132 3.86 9.01 -0.89
CA LYS A 132 2.57 9.58 -0.47
C LYS A 132 1.94 8.65 0.56
N VAL A 133 1.63 9.22 1.72
CA VAL A 133 1.00 8.50 2.83
C VAL A 133 -0.39 9.03 3.09
N GLY A 134 -1.31 8.10 3.33
CA GLY A 134 -2.66 8.37 3.73
C GLY A 134 -3.58 8.71 2.56
N TYR A 135 -4.85 8.49 2.81
CA TYR A 135 -5.92 8.81 1.88
C TYR A 135 -6.51 10.19 2.23
N ARG A 136 -6.95 10.93 1.22
CA ARG A 136 -7.85 12.07 1.44
C ARG A 136 -9.27 11.54 1.37
N TYR A 137 -9.97 11.57 2.50
CA TYR A 137 -11.40 11.32 2.53
C TYR A 137 -12.14 12.57 2.06
N LYS A 138 -13.07 12.38 1.12
CA LYS A 138 -14.06 13.38 0.73
C LYS A 138 -15.42 12.82 1.07
N THR A 139 -16.08 13.42 2.05
CA THR A 139 -17.43 13.02 2.43
C THR A 139 -18.38 13.26 1.26
N LEU A 140 -19.05 12.22 0.79
CA LEU A 140 -20.04 12.32 -0.28
C LEU A 140 -21.42 12.66 0.26
N ASN A 141 -21.84 11.96 1.32
CA ASN A 141 -23.10 12.17 2.02
C ASN A 141 -22.93 11.76 3.49
N ARG A 142 -23.56 12.48 4.42
CA ARG A 142 -23.57 12.18 5.86
C ARG A 142 -24.84 11.47 6.32
N PHE A 143 -25.85 11.38 5.46
CA PHE A 143 -27.17 10.83 5.72
C PHE A 143 -27.94 11.54 6.83
N GLU A 144 -27.85 12.87 6.85
CA GLU A 144 -28.59 13.73 7.80
C GLU A 144 -30.06 13.94 7.39
N SER A 145 -30.39 13.75 6.11
CA SER A 145 -31.71 13.92 5.53
C SER A 145 -31.91 12.99 4.34
N LEU A 146 -33.17 12.78 3.92
CA LEU A 146 -33.51 12.01 2.70
C LEU A 146 -33.33 12.82 1.41
N ASP A 147 -32.94 14.10 1.51
CA ASP A 147 -32.71 14.95 0.35
C ASP A 147 -31.72 14.33 -0.64
N ASN A 148 -32.12 14.27 -1.91
CA ASN A 148 -31.35 13.66 -3.01
C ASN A 148 -30.97 12.19 -2.77
N LEU A 149 -31.86 11.45 -2.10
CA LEU A 149 -31.79 10.00 -2.00
C LEU A 149 -33.09 9.41 -2.53
N LYS A 150 -32.96 8.32 -3.29
CA LYS A 150 -34.09 7.61 -3.88
C LYS A 150 -33.98 6.13 -3.57
N LEU A 151 -35.07 5.55 -3.07
CA LEU A 151 -35.18 4.11 -2.91
C LEU A 151 -35.67 3.49 -4.22
N THR A 152 -34.90 2.54 -4.75
CA THR A 152 -35.30 1.71 -5.88
C THR A 152 -35.25 0.25 -5.46
N LEU A 153 -36.34 -0.49 -5.68
CA LEU A 153 -36.46 -1.90 -5.30
C LEU A 153 -36.54 -2.79 -6.54
N TYR A 154 -35.89 -3.95 -6.47
CA TYR A 154 -35.94 -4.98 -7.50
C TYR A 154 -36.21 -6.36 -6.87
N PRO A 155 -37.09 -7.19 -7.45
CA PRO A 155 -38.00 -6.89 -8.57
C PRO A 155 -39.08 -5.86 -8.18
N GLU A 156 -39.79 -5.34 -9.18
CA GLU A 156 -40.92 -4.44 -8.96
C GLU A 156 -41.97 -5.11 -8.05
N GLY A 157 -42.53 -4.37 -7.09
CA GLY A 157 -43.44 -4.90 -6.07
C GLY A 157 -42.76 -5.44 -4.81
N SER A 158 -41.43 -5.40 -4.73
CA SER A 158 -40.69 -5.64 -3.49
C SER A 158 -41.04 -4.62 -2.40
N SER A 159 -40.85 -5.01 -1.14
CA SER A 159 -41.15 -4.16 0.02
C SER A 159 -39.87 -3.65 0.67
N GLY A 160 -39.83 -2.35 0.96
CA GLY A 160 -38.73 -1.69 1.63
C GLY A 160 -39.01 -0.20 1.81
N ASP A 161 -38.24 0.46 2.68
CA ASP A 161 -38.38 1.87 3.01
C ASP A 161 -37.01 2.47 3.37
N ILE A 162 -36.86 3.79 3.19
CA ILE A 162 -35.73 4.54 3.72
C ILE A 162 -36.21 5.63 4.67
N SER A 163 -35.55 5.73 5.83
CA SER A 163 -35.88 6.71 6.84
C SER A 163 -34.63 7.26 7.52
N ILE A 164 -34.80 8.38 8.24
CA ILE A 164 -33.74 8.98 9.05
C ILE A 164 -33.95 8.58 10.50
N THR A 165 -32.90 8.09 11.16
CA THR A 165 -32.93 7.67 12.56
C THR A 165 -31.89 8.40 13.39
N LYS A 166 -32.21 8.57 14.68
CA LYS A 166 -31.30 9.07 15.72
C LYS A 166 -30.86 7.98 16.71
N ASP A 167 -31.44 6.78 16.60
CA ASP A 167 -31.21 5.69 17.54
C ASP A 167 -29.86 5.00 17.30
N PHE A 168 -29.45 4.94 16.03
CA PHE A 168 -28.21 4.34 15.59
C PHE A 168 -27.47 5.34 14.69
N VAL A 169 -26.58 6.13 15.29
CA VAL A 169 -25.79 7.16 14.58
C VAL A 169 -24.31 6.92 14.82
N LYS A 170 -23.52 6.92 13.75
CA LYS A 170 -22.06 6.77 13.83
C LYS A 170 -21.33 8.10 13.73
N GLU A 171 -21.77 8.97 12.83
CA GLU A 171 -21.22 10.30 12.59
C GLU A 171 -22.39 11.27 12.41
N GLY A 172 -22.21 12.52 12.88
CA GLY A 172 -23.25 13.54 12.75
C GLY A 172 -24.40 13.39 13.75
N GLU A 173 -25.59 13.84 13.36
CA GLU A 173 -26.78 13.81 14.21
C GLU A 173 -27.77 12.70 13.85
N ASN A 174 -27.75 12.24 12.60
CA ASN A 174 -28.66 11.22 12.10
C ASN A 174 -27.94 10.18 11.22
N ALA A 175 -28.65 9.10 10.90
CA ALA A 175 -28.22 8.11 9.93
C ALA A 175 -29.40 7.67 9.04
N LEU A 176 -29.07 7.19 7.84
CA LEU A 176 -30.03 6.52 6.97
C LEU A 176 -30.29 5.10 7.48
N ARG A 177 -31.56 4.76 7.64
CA ARG A 177 -32.04 3.40 7.84
C ARG A 177 -32.65 2.89 6.54
N LEU A 178 -32.24 1.72 6.10
CA LEU A 178 -32.83 0.98 4.99
C LEU A 178 -33.53 -0.25 5.53
N ASP A 179 -34.85 -0.27 5.45
CA ASP A 179 -35.66 -1.44 5.75
C ASP A 179 -36.01 -2.15 4.44
N TYR A 180 -35.98 -3.48 4.43
CA TYR A 180 -36.29 -4.28 3.26
C TYR A 180 -36.83 -5.65 3.66
N ASP A 181 -37.69 -6.22 2.81
CA ASP A 181 -38.27 -7.55 3.00
C ASP A 181 -38.16 -8.36 1.70
N PHE A 182 -37.24 -9.34 1.72
CA PHE A 182 -37.01 -10.26 0.60
C PHE A 182 -37.72 -11.61 0.78
N THR A 183 -38.54 -11.79 1.82
CA THR A 183 -39.15 -13.10 2.15
C THR A 183 -40.15 -13.58 1.11
N LYS A 184 -40.70 -12.68 0.29
CA LYS A 184 -41.69 -13.00 -0.76
C LYS A 184 -41.06 -13.28 -2.12
N MET A 185 -39.74 -13.27 -2.22
CA MET A 185 -39.03 -13.31 -3.50
C MET A 185 -38.44 -14.69 -3.74
N THR A 186 -38.56 -15.16 -4.99
CA THR A 186 -38.07 -16.47 -5.43
C THR A 186 -36.72 -16.40 -6.14
N ASP A 187 -36.32 -15.20 -6.57
CA ASP A 187 -35.09 -14.91 -7.30
C ASP A 187 -34.32 -13.76 -6.63
N GLN A 188 -33.31 -13.22 -7.33
CA GLN A 188 -32.52 -12.09 -6.87
C GLN A 188 -33.40 -10.89 -6.49
N SER A 189 -33.18 -10.39 -5.27
CA SER A 189 -33.85 -9.21 -4.72
C SER A 189 -32.83 -8.18 -4.27
N ILE A 190 -33.11 -6.91 -4.51
CA ILE A 190 -32.18 -5.82 -4.24
C ILE A 190 -32.94 -4.58 -3.78
N ALA A 191 -32.42 -3.93 -2.74
CA ALA A 191 -32.84 -2.60 -2.34
C ALA A 191 -31.69 -1.62 -2.58
N PHE A 192 -31.91 -0.62 -3.43
CA PHE A 192 -30.93 0.41 -3.77
C PHE A 192 -31.27 1.71 -3.08
N VAL A 193 -30.25 2.34 -2.51
CA VAL A 193 -30.27 3.76 -2.18
C VAL A 193 -29.48 4.47 -3.27
N GLU A 194 -30.19 5.09 -4.20
CA GLU A 194 -29.61 5.84 -5.30
C GLU A 194 -29.39 7.29 -4.86
N PHE A 195 -28.25 7.87 -5.22
CA PHE A 195 -27.99 9.30 -5.01
C PHE A 195 -28.60 10.13 -6.14
N GLY A 196 -28.99 11.36 -5.81
CA GLY A 196 -29.72 12.23 -6.71
C GLY A 196 -31.23 12.07 -6.54
N LYS A 197 -31.98 13.10 -6.95
CA LYS A 197 -33.43 13.10 -6.80
C LYS A 197 -34.09 12.01 -7.66
N ASP A 198 -33.54 11.78 -8.84
CA ASP A 198 -34.05 10.85 -9.83
C ASP A 198 -33.14 9.61 -9.99
N GLY A 199 -32.05 9.53 -9.21
CA GLY A 199 -31.05 8.47 -9.26
C GLY A 199 -29.91 8.76 -10.24
N GLU A 200 -29.66 10.03 -10.54
CA GLU A 200 -28.60 10.48 -11.45
C GLU A 200 -27.17 10.28 -10.91
N GLY A 201 -27.02 9.98 -9.62
CA GLY A 201 -25.77 9.64 -8.96
C GLY A 201 -24.93 10.84 -8.53
N ILE A 202 -23.77 10.55 -7.92
CA ILE A 202 -22.76 11.56 -7.55
C ILE A 202 -21.57 11.45 -8.51
N LYS A 203 -21.32 12.53 -9.26
CA LYS A 203 -20.15 12.61 -10.14
C LYS A 203 -18.87 12.86 -9.33
N LEU A 204 -17.91 11.96 -9.46
CA LEU A 204 -16.60 12.03 -8.83
C LEU A 204 -15.57 12.45 -9.88
N GLU A 205 -15.27 13.76 -9.91
CA GLU A 205 -14.24 14.36 -10.77
C GLU A 205 -12.81 14.00 -10.30
N ASP A 206 -12.67 13.71 -9.01
CA ASP A 206 -11.42 13.22 -8.43
C ASP A 206 -11.19 11.74 -8.83
N LYS A 207 -9.98 11.21 -8.59
CA LYS A 207 -9.62 9.80 -8.83
C LYS A 207 -9.46 9.02 -7.50
N PRO A 208 -10.53 8.80 -6.72
CA PRO A 208 -10.45 8.02 -5.48
C PRO A 208 -10.01 6.58 -5.76
N LEU A 209 -9.34 5.94 -4.81
CA LEU A 209 -8.96 4.53 -4.93
C LEU A 209 -10.08 3.58 -4.47
N ALA A 210 -10.99 4.10 -3.65
CA ALA A 210 -12.09 3.33 -3.07
C ALA A 210 -13.22 4.26 -2.62
N ILE A 211 -14.38 3.67 -2.39
CA ILE A 211 -15.55 4.28 -1.77
C ILE A 211 -15.76 3.56 -0.44
N GLY A 212 -16.07 4.29 0.62
CA GLY A 212 -16.28 3.69 1.93
C GLY A 212 -17.41 4.35 2.69
N MET A 213 -17.99 3.61 3.63
CA MET A 213 -19.04 4.08 4.51
C MET A 213 -19.05 3.30 5.83
N TRP A 214 -19.62 3.92 6.86
CA TRP A 214 -19.99 3.21 8.08
C TRP A 214 -21.32 2.48 7.87
N VAL A 215 -21.38 1.20 8.24
CA VAL A 215 -22.58 0.37 8.13
C VAL A 215 -22.87 -0.27 9.48
N TYR A 216 -24.11 -0.11 9.95
CA TYR A 216 -24.63 -0.86 11.07
C TYR A 216 -25.16 -2.20 10.57
N GLY A 217 -24.45 -3.29 10.89
CA GLY A 217 -24.81 -4.62 10.43
C GLY A 217 -25.98 -5.23 11.21
N ASP A 218 -26.83 -5.97 10.50
CA ASP A 218 -27.97 -6.72 11.05
C ASP A 218 -27.68 -8.23 11.20
N ASN A 219 -26.47 -8.66 10.84
CA ASN A 219 -26.01 -10.04 10.81
C ASN A 219 -26.93 -10.99 10.01
N LYS A 220 -27.51 -10.50 8.90
CA LYS A 220 -28.36 -11.30 7.99
C LYS A 220 -27.63 -11.85 6.78
N ALA A 221 -26.33 -11.60 6.66
CA ALA A 221 -25.46 -12.11 5.60
C ALA A 221 -25.92 -11.73 4.17
N HIS A 222 -26.60 -10.59 4.02
CA HIS A 222 -26.91 -10.04 2.70
C HIS A 222 -25.67 -9.38 2.08
N TRP A 223 -25.61 -9.38 0.75
CA TRP A 223 -24.53 -8.78 -0.02
C TRP A 223 -24.64 -7.25 -0.03
N LEU A 224 -23.59 -6.54 0.41
CA LEU A 224 -23.50 -5.09 0.31
C LEU A 224 -22.57 -4.68 -0.84
N ARG A 225 -23.16 -4.07 -1.87
CA ARG A 225 -22.51 -3.75 -3.14
C ARG A 225 -22.98 -2.40 -3.66
N THR A 226 -22.14 -1.70 -4.41
CA THR A 226 -22.55 -0.56 -5.25
C THR A 226 -22.23 -0.77 -6.71
N ARG A 227 -22.74 0.14 -7.54
CA ARG A 227 -22.43 0.28 -8.95
C ARG A 227 -21.75 1.62 -9.15
N ILE A 228 -20.81 1.67 -10.08
CA ILE A 228 -20.20 2.90 -10.56
C ILE A 228 -20.28 2.89 -12.09
N THR A 229 -20.44 4.07 -12.69
CA THR A 229 -20.45 4.23 -14.14
C THR A 229 -19.22 5.04 -14.56
N ASP A 230 -18.41 4.51 -15.48
CA ASP A 230 -17.21 5.18 -15.97
C ASP A 230 -17.51 6.30 -16.98
N ALA A 231 -16.47 7.03 -17.39
CA ALA A 231 -16.57 8.13 -18.35
C ALA A 231 -17.08 7.71 -19.75
N TYR A 232 -17.09 6.41 -20.06
CA TYR A 232 -17.61 5.86 -21.31
C TYR A 232 -19.04 5.32 -21.17
N GLY A 233 -19.64 5.41 -19.98
CA GLY A 233 -20.98 4.89 -19.70
C GLY A 233 -20.99 3.41 -19.31
N THR A 234 -19.83 2.79 -19.06
CA THR A 234 -19.73 1.39 -18.64
C THR A 234 -20.03 1.28 -17.15
N GLN A 235 -21.06 0.51 -16.80
CA GLN A 235 -21.39 0.25 -15.41
C GLN A 235 -20.59 -0.94 -14.86
N VAL A 236 -19.93 -0.73 -13.74
CA VAL A 236 -19.13 -1.72 -13.01
C VAL A 236 -19.71 -1.91 -11.61
N LYS A 237 -19.76 -3.17 -11.15
CA LYS A 237 -20.17 -3.51 -9.78
C LYS A 237 -18.92 -3.63 -8.91
N ILE A 238 -18.95 -3.02 -7.73
CA ILE A 238 -17.89 -3.13 -6.72
C ILE A 238 -18.50 -3.48 -5.38
N ASP A 239 -17.81 -4.34 -4.62
CA ASP A 239 -18.32 -4.91 -3.38
C ASP A 239 -17.73 -4.20 -2.18
N PHE A 240 -18.60 -3.83 -1.24
CA PHE A 240 -18.14 -3.42 0.09
C PHE A 240 -17.90 -4.65 0.95
N GLU A 241 -18.86 -5.57 0.97
CA GLU A 241 -18.81 -6.85 1.69
C GLU A 241 -19.73 -7.86 1.02
N GLU A 242 -19.25 -9.09 0.82
CA GLU A 242 -20.07 -10.19 0.27
C GLU A 242 -21.15 -10.68 1.24
N GLU A 243 -20.87 -10.57 2.54
CA GLU A 243 -21.78 -10.97 3.60
C GLU A 243 -21.75 -9.96 4.74
N VAL A 244 -22.88 -9.29 5.00
CA VAL A 244 -23.06 -8.50 6.22
C VAL A 244 -23.33 -9.43 7.42
N ASN A 245 -22.27 -10.03 7.94
CA ASN A 245 -22.27 -11.04 9.01
C ASN A 245 -21.81 -10.50 10.39
N TRP A 246 -22.02 -9.21 10.62
CA TRP A 246 -21.72 -8.55 11.89
C TRP A 246 -22.94 -7.81 12.44
N THR A 247 -22.90 -7.52 13.74
CA THR A 247 -23.83 -6.59 14.40
C THR A 247 -23.05 -5.36 14.87
N GLY A 248 -23.64 -4.17 14.69
CA GLY A 248 -23.01 -2.91 15.08
C GLY A 248 -22.27 -2.22 13.93
N TRP A 249 -21.57 -1.13 14.26
CA TRP A 249 -20.89 -0.29 13.26
C TRP A 249 -19.56 -0.88 12.79
N LYS A 250 -19.41 -1.01 11.48
CA LYS A 250 -18.17 -1.37 10.80
C LYS A 250 -17.93 -0.40 9.64
N TRP A 251 -16.68 0.02 9.45
CA TRP A 251 -16.28 0.73 8.24
C TRP A 251 -16.05 -0.31 7.14
N VAL A 252 -16.72 -0.13 6.01
CA VAL A 252 -16.58 -1.00 4.84
C VAL A 252 -16.07 -0.17 3.67
N GLU A 253 -15.31 -0.80 2.79
CA GLU A 253 -14.65 -0.14 1.67
C GLU A 253 -14.73 -0.99 0.41
N ALA A 254 -15.22 -0.39 -0.68
CA ALA A 254 -15.24 -0.98 -2.01
C ALA A 254 -14.13 -0.36 -2.87
N LYS A 255 -13.16 -1.17 -3.28
CA LYS A 255 -12.05 -0.72 -4.14
C LYS A 255 -12.55 -0.44 -5.55
N ILE A 256 -12.09 0.67 -6.11
CA ILE A 256 -12.36 0.99 -7.51
C ILE A 256 -11.34 0.24 -8.37
N PRO A 257 -11.76 -0.50 -9.42
CA PRO A 257 -10.86 -1.26 -10.26
C PRO A 257 -9.80 -0.39 -10.93
N GLU A 258 -8.58 -0.93 -11.03
CA GLU A 258 -7.52 -0.30 -11.81
C GLU A 258 -7.93 -0.17 -13.29
N GLY A 259 -7.52 0.92 -13.93
CA GLY A 259 -7.81 1.17 -15.33
C GLY A 259 -9.20 1.77 -15.63
N ILE A 260 -10.04 2.01 -14.62
CA ILE A 260 -11.33 2.68 -14.83
C ILE A 260 -11.15 4.10 -15.40
N ALA A 261 -12.05 4.49 -16.30
CA ALA A 261 -12.04 5.81 -16.91
C ALA A 261 -12.79 6.84 -16.03
N TYR A 262 -12.08 7.89 -15.62
CA TYR A 262 -12.65 9.00 -14.85
C TYR A 262 -13.14 10.14 -15.76
N PRO A 263 -14.14 10.94 -15.34
CA PRO A 263 -14.84 10.86 -14.05
C PRO A 263 -15.75 9.64 -13.95
N ILE A 264 -15.97 9.15 -12.73
CA ILE A 264 -16.96 8.09 -12.46
C ILE A 264 -18.21 8.70 -11.81
N THR A 265 -19.37 8.10 -12.03
CA THR A 265 -20.61 8.41 -11.30
C THR A 265 -20.92 7.24 -10.37
N LEU A 266 -21.07 7.53 -9.08
CA LEU A 266 -21.58 6.60 -8.06
C LEU A 266 -23.10 6.55 -8.11
#